data_AF-Q751G1-F1
#
_entry.id   AF-Q751G1-F1
#
_cell.length_a   1.000
_cell.length_b   1.000
_cell.length_c   1.000
_cell.angle_alpha   90.00
_cell.angle_beta   90.00
_cell.angle_gamma   90.00
#
_symmetry.space_group_name_H-M   'P 1'
#
loop_
_entity.id
_entity.type
_entity.pdbx_description
1 polymer ?
#
loop_
_entity_poly.entity_id
_entity_poly.type
_entity_poly.pdbx_seq_one_letter_code
_entity_poly.pdbx_strand_id
1 'polypeptide(L)'
;MTLGRDAMTPLTILSVSETIYHNLLTSMVQDIVSRTTSRQQLQDARYPGLAPLHHDQRGALDVYGRPKPQEASVYFRCPNCSRDLSANRFAAHLERCMSRGARRG
;
A
#
# COMPACT_ATOMS: atom_id res chain seq x y z
N MET A 1 50.37 -11.92 8.76
CA MET A 1 49.09 -12.64 8.89
C MET A 1 48.87 -13.40 7.59
N THR A 2 49.16 -14.70 7.60
CA THR A 2 49.09 -15.56 6.40
C THR A 2 47.64 -15.84 6.08
N LEU A 3 47.11 -15.16 5.05
CA LEU A 3 45.81 -15.47 4.48
C LEU A 3 45.83 -16.91 3.98
N GLY A 4 44.93 -17.73 4.53
CA GLY A 4 44.74 -19.11 4.11
C GLY A 4 44.48 -19.15 2.60
N ARG A 5 45.30 -19.91 1.88
CA ARG A 5 45.03 -20.29 0.50
C ARG A 5 43.72 -21.05 0.51
N ASP A 6 42.67 -20.43 0.00
CA ASP A 6 41.49 -21.16 -0.45
C ASP A 6 41.98 -22.25 -1.41
N ALA A 7 41.73 -23.50 -1.03
CA ALA A 7 41.95 -24.64 -1.91
C ALA A 7 41.05 -24.43 -3.12
N MET A 8 41.65 -23.99 -4.24
CA MET A 8 40.97 -23.72 -5.50
C MET A 8 40.23 -24.99 -5.91
N THR A 9 38.90 -24.97 -5.81
CA THR A 9 38.06 -26.13 -6.14
C THR A 9 38.30 -26.51 -7.61
N PRO A 10 38.40 -27.81 -7.93
CA PRO A 10 38.69 -28.24 -9.29
C PRO A 10 37.59 -27.72 -10.22
N LEU A 11 38.00 -27.09 -11.33
CA LEU A 11 37.09 -26.55 -12.32
C LEU A 11 36.35 -27.70 -13.02
N THR A 12 35.13 -27.96 -12.58
CA THR A 12 34.19 -28.92 -13.15
C THR A 12 33.01 -28.20 -13.78
N ILE A 13 32.30 -28.84 -14.72
CA ILE A 13 31.05 -28.30 -15.29
C ILE A 13 30.07 -27.91 -14.17
N LEU A 14 30.00 -28.72 -13.11
CA LEU A 14 29.18 -28.43 -11.93
C LEU A 14 29.62 -27.13 -11.25
N SER A 15 30.92 -26.97 -10.92
CA SER A 15 31.42 -25.75 -10.28
C SER A 15 31.18 -24.48 -11.12
N VAL A 16 31.25 -24.59 -12.46
CA VAL A 16 30.95 -23.47 -13.36
C VAL A 16 29.45 -23.17 -13.35
N SER A 17 28.59 -24.19 -13.38
CA SER A 17 27.13 -24.00 -13.32
C SER A 17 26.68 -23.39 -11.98
N GLU A 18 27.29 -23.81 -10.87
CA GLU A 18 27.05 -23.24 -9.54
C GLU A 18 27.49 -21.77 -9.49
N THR A 19 28.64 -21.43 -10.09
CA THR A 19 29.12 -20.06 -10.17
C THR A 19 28.18 -19.18 -10.99
N ILE A 20 27.68 -19.67 -12.14
CA ILE A 20 26.70 -18.95 -12.97
C ILE A 20 25.41 -18.72 -12.19
N TYR A 21 24.89 -19.77 -11.54
CA TYR A 21 23.69 -19.68 -10.71
C TYR A 21 23.87 -18.69 -9.56
N HIS A 22 25.01 -18.72 -8.87
CA HIS A 22 25.35 -17.79 -7.81
C HIS A 22 25.41 -16.34 -8.30
N ASN A 23 26.03 -16.08 -9.46
CA ASN A 23 26.09 -14.75 -10.06
C ASN A 23 24.70 -14.23 -10.43
N LEU A 24 23.84 -15.08 -10.99
CA LEU A 24 22.46 -14.73 -11.33
C LEU A 24 21.66 -14.40 -10.06
N LEU A 25 21.72 -15.26 -9.03
CA LEU A 25 21.03 -15.02 -7.78
C LEU A 25 21.51 -13.76 -7.07
N THR A 26 22.83 -13.59 -6.94
CA THR A 26 23.40 -12.42 -6.27
C THR A 26 23.06 -11.13 -7.01
N SER A 27 23.08 -11.12 -8.34
CA SER A 27 22.63 -9.98 -9.14
C SER A 27 21.14 -9.67 -8.91
N MET A 28 20.26 -10.68 -8.87
CA MET A 28 18.83 -10.47 -8.60
C MET A 28 18.59 -9.95 -7.18
N VAL A 29 19.26 -10.53 -6.18
CA VAL A 29 19.14 -10.11 -4.78
C VAL A 29 19.63 -8.68 -4.62
N GLN A 30 20.77 -8.32 -5.21
CA GLN A 30 21.30 -6.95 -5.17
C GLN A 30 20.35 -5.94 -5.83
N ASP A 31 19.75 -6.28 -6.97
CA ASP A 31 18.74 -5.42 -7.61
C ASP A 31 17.52 -5.21 -6.69
N ILE A 32 16.94 -6.28 -6.13
CA ILE A 32 15.79 -6.18 -5.22
C ILE A 32 16.13 -5.35 -3.98
N VAL A 33 17.28 -5.60 -3.35
CA VAL A 33 17.72 -4.88 -2.16
C VAL A 33 17.95 -3.40 -2.48
N SER A 34 18.60 -3.09 -3.61
CA SER A 34 18.84 -1.71 -4.01
C SER A 34 17.53 -0.92 -4.21
N ARG A 35 16.53 -1.54 -4.86
CA ARG A 35 15.22 -0.91 -5.10
C ARG A 35 14.43 -0.72 -3.82
N THR A 36 14.39 -1.74 -2.97
CA THR A 36 13.63 -1.71 -1.71
C THR A 36 14.21 -0.70 -0.73
N THR A 37 15.53 -0.68 -0.57
CA THR A 37 16.23 0.30 0.29
C THR A 37 16.09 1.73 -0.23
N SER A 38 16.29 1.97 -1.53
CA SER A 38 16.10 3.30 -2.13
C SER A 38 14.67 3.82 -1.96
N ARG A 39 13.67 2.94 -2.15
CA ARG A 39 12.26 3.28 -1.94
C ARG A 39 11.98 3.64 -0.48
N GLN A 40 12.49 2.86 0.45
CA GLN A 40 12.31 3.09 1.89
C GLN A 40 12.99 4.40 2.32
N GLN A 41 14.23 4.63 1.90
CA GLN A 41 14.96 5.87 2.18
C GLN A 41 14.22 7.11 1.66
N LEU A 42 13.70 7.05 0.43
CA LEU A 42 12.90 8.14 -0.13
C LEU A 42 11.64 8.41 0.71
N GLN A 43 10.95 7.35 1.14
CA GLN A 43 9.74 7.46 1.96
C GLN A 43 10.05 8.08 3.33
N ASP A 44 11.11 7.62 3.99
CA ASP A 44 11.52 8.11 5.31
C ASP A 44 12.00 9.57 5.25
N ALA A 45 12.73 9.93 4.19
CA ALA A 45 13.14 11.31 3.95
C ALA A 45 11.95 12.24 3.62
N ARG A 46 10.95 11.74 2.90
CA ARG A 46 9.76 12.52 2.52
C ARG A 46 8.76 12.68 3.66
N TYR A 47 8.57 11.64 4.48
CA TYR A 47 7.58 11.60 5.55
C TYR A 47 8.25 11.13 6.85
N PRO A 48 9.06 12.00 7.49
CA PRO A 48 9.67 11.66 8.77
C PRO A 48 8.58 11.39 9.81
N GLY A 49 8.60 10.19 10.42
CA GLY A 49 7.62 9.77 11.42
C GLY A 49 6.34 9.13 10.86
N LEU A 50 6.32 8.73 9.60
CA LEU A 50 5.19 7.99 9.02
C LEU A 50 5.01 6.64 9.75
N ALA A 51 3.90 6.50 10.48
CA ALA A 51 3.53 5.25 11.11
C ALA A 51 3.18 4.19 10.05
N PRO A 52 3.52 2.91 10.26
CA PRO A 52 3.07 1.84 9.39
C PRO A 52 1.54 1.74 9.41
N LEU A 53 0.95 1.38 8.26
CA LEU A 53 -0.48 1.14 8.18
C LEU A 53 -0.87 0.00 9.13
N HIS A 54 -2.02 0.15 9.79
CA HIS A 54 -2.56 -0.87 10.68
C HIS A 54 -2.99 -2.10 9.88
N HIS A 55 -2.63 -3.29 10.36
CA HIS A 55 -3.02 -4.57 9.76
C HIS A 55 -3.73 -5.42 10.81
N ASP A 56 -5.06 -5.52 10.70
CA ASP A 56 -5.88 -6.37 11.56
C ASP A 56 -6.09 -7.76 10.91
N GLN A 57 -5.68 -8.80 11.62
CA GLN A 57 -5.84 -10.19 11.16
C GLN A 57 -7.32 -10.60 11.05
N ARG A 58 -8.22 -9.93 11.76
CA ARG A 58 -9.67 -10.22 11.73
C ARG A 58 -10.43 -9.43 10.66
N GLY A 59 -9.80 -8.41 10.07
CA GLY A 59 -10.44 -7.53 9.08
C GLY A 59 -11.56 -6.65 9.64
N ALA A 60 -11.59 -6.39 10.95
CA ALA A 60 -12.58 -5.53 11.60
C ALA A 60 -12.18 -4.06 11.61
N LEU A 61 -10.88 -3.77 11.50
CA LEU A 61 -10.31 -2.42 11.53
C LEU A 61 -9.79 -1.99 10.15
N ASP A 62 -9.83 -0.68 9.89
CA ASP A 62 -9.25 -0.07 8.70
C ASP A 62 -7.72 0.10 8.81
N VAL A 63 -7.09 0.68 7.78
CA VAL A 63 -5.64 0.94 7.72
C VAL A 63 -5.13 1.93 8.77
N TYR A 64 -6.04 2.62 9.47
CA TYR A 64 -5.76 3.53 10.57
C TYR A 64 -6.14 2.94 11.94
N GLY A 65 -6.52 1.65 11.99
CA GLY A 65 -6.90 0.97 13.22
C GLY A 65 -8.30 1.34 13.74
N ARG A 66 -9.18 1.87 12.89
CA ARG A 66 -10.53 2.31 13.27
C ARG A 66 -11.59 1.29 12.84
N PRO A 67 -12.61 1.02 13.67
CA PRO A 67 -13.72 0.18 13.27
C PRO A 67 -14.57 0.88 12.20
N LYS A 68 -15.30 0.10 11.39
CA LYS A 68 -16.25 0.64 10.41
C LYS A 68 -17.24 1.58 11.12
N PRO A 69 -17.31 2.87 10.74
CA PRO A 69 -18.29 3.79 11.33
C PRO A 69 -19.71 3.38 10.94
N GLN A 70 -20.67 3.63 11.82
CA GLN A 70 -22.08 3.40 11.49
C GLN A 70 -22.51 4.44 10.45
N GLU A 71 -22.74 4.02 9.20
CA GLU A 71 -23.07 4.95 8.10
C GLU A 71 -24.31 5.82 8.37
N ALA A 72 -25.23 5.35 9.20
CA ALA A 72 -26.43 6.10 9.59
C ALA A 72 -26.15 7.32 10.49
N SER A 73 -25.03 7.33 11.23
CA SER A 73 -24.66 8.44 12.12
C SER A 73 -23.86 9.55 11.42
N VAL A 74 -23.44 9.31 10.18
CA VAL A 74 -22.73 10.32 9.36
C VAL A 74 -23.78 11.15 8.61
N TYR A 75 -23.73 12.47 8.79
CA TYR A 75 -24.62 13.41 8.10
C TYR A 75 -23.83 14.28 7.12
N PHE A 76 -24.43 14.53 5.95
CA PHE A 76 -23.92 15.44 4.94
C PHE A 76 -24.95 16.51 4.59
N ARG A 77 -24.48 17.71 4.29
CA ARG A 77 -25.32 18.80 3.83
C ARG A 77 -25.48 18.75 2.32
N CYS A 78 -26.71 18.62 1.84
CA CYS A 78 -26.99 18.62 0.40
C CYS A 78 -26.66 19.99 -0.21
N PRO A 79 -25.79 20.07 -1.24
CA PRO A 79 -25.45 21.34 -1.87
C PRO A 79 -26.63 21.96 -2.63
N ASN A 80 -27.62 21.17 -3.07
CA ASN A 80 -28.77 21.67 -3.84
C ASN A 80 -29.88 22.27 -2.97
N CYS A 81 -30.25 21.60 -1.88
CA CYS A 81 -31.35 22.05 -1.01
C CYS A 81 -30.91 22.52 0.38
N SER A 82 -29.61 22.48 0.68
CA SER A 82 -28.99 22.87 1.96
C SER A 82 -29.46 22.08 3.19
N ARG A 83 -30.19 20.96 3.01
CA ARG A 83 -30.66 20.08 4.08
C ARG A 83 -29.59 19.09 4.52
N ASP A 84 -29.53 18.82 5.82
CA ASP A 84 -28.70 17.77 6.38
C ASP A 84 -29.39 16.40 6.23
N LEU A 85 -28.63 15.42 5.78
CA LEU A 85 -29.12 14.10 5.41
C LEU A 85 -28.14 13.06 5.91
N SER A 86 -28.64 11.92 6.37
CA SER A 86 -27.79 10.78 6.70
C SER A 86 -27.12 10.23 5.43
N ALA A 87 -25.86 9.83 5.54
CA ALA A 87 -25.04 9.33 4.44
C ALA A 87 -25.72 8.21 3.66
N ASN A 88 -26.30 7.25 4.38
CA ASN A 88 -27.02 6.11 3.81
C ASN A 88 -28.30 6.47 3.03
N ARG A 89 -28.80 7.71 3.14
CA ARG A 89 -30.00 8.20 2.41
C ARG A 89 -29.66 9.19 1.31
N PHE A 90 -28.37 9.48 1.11
CA PHE A 90 -27.94 10.50 0.16
C PHE A 90 -28.39 10.18 -1.28
N ALA A 91 -28.27 8.93 -1.73
CA ALA A 91 -28.70 8.52 -3.07
C ALA A 91 -30.21 8.72 -3.30
N ALA A 92 -31.05 8.18 -2.41
CA ALA A 92 -32.51 8.35 -2.48
C ALA A 92 -32.94 9.82 -2.36
N HIS A 93 -32.17 10.64 -1.62
CA HIS A 93 -32.38 12.07 -1.59
C HIS A 93 -32.07 12.72 -2.94
N LEU A 94 -30.95 12.40 -3.58
CA LEU A 94 -30.55 12.98 -4.86
C LEU A 94 -31.62 12.75 -5.94
N GLU A 95 -32.16 11.54 -6.05
CA GLU A 95 -33.26 11.23 -6.99
C GLU A 95 -34.43 12.21 -6.83
N ARG A 96 -34.87 12.46 -5.59
CA ARG A 96 -36.00 13.35 -5.29
C ARG A 96 -35.64 14.82 -5.38
N CYS A 97 -34.43 15.17 -4.98
CA CYS A 97 -33.95 16.54 -4.91
C CYS A 97 -33.68 17.09 -6.31
N MET A 98 -33.01 16.31 -7.16
CA MET A 98 -32.70 16.68 -8.54
C MET A 98 -33.93 16.61 -9.45
N SER A 99 -34.83 15.62 -9.26
CA SER A 99 -36.07 15.54 -10.04
C SER A 99 -37.03 16.71 -9.80
N ARG A 100 -36.96 17.38 -8.63
CA ARG A 100 -37.74 18.59 -8.35
C ARG A 100 -37.15 19.84 -8.99
N GLY A 101 -35.83 19.88 -9.21
CA GLY A 101 -35.15 20.96 -9.92
C GLY A 101 -35.44 20.97 -11.42
N ALA A 102 -35.64 19.79 -12.02
CA ALA A 102 -35.98 19.66 -13.44
C ALA A 102 -37.41 20.14 -13.82
N ARG A 103 -38.27 20.46 -12.83
CA ARG A 103 -39.63 20.99 -13.08
C ARG A 103 -39.76 22.51 -12.87
N ARG A 104 -38.65 23.23 -12.65
CA ARG A 104 -38.62 24.69 -12.41
C ARG A 104 -37.76 25.45 -13.43
N GLY A 105 -37.68 24.94 -14.66
CA GLY A 105 -37.25 25.66 -15.86
C GLY A 105 -38.27 25.39 -16.96
#